data_AF-A0A9Y2JPK5-F1
#
_entry.id   AF-A0A9Y2JPK5-F1
#
_cell.length_a   1.000
_cell.length_b   1.000
_cell.length_c   1.000
_cell.angle_alpha   90.00
_cell.angle_beta   90.00
_cell.angle_gamma   90.00
#
_symmetry.space_group_name_H-M   'P 1'
#
loop_
_entity.id
_entity.type
_entity.pdbx_description
1 polymer ?
#
loop_
_entity_poly.entity_id
_entity_poly.type
_entity_poly.pdbx_seq_one_letter_code
_entity_poly.pdbx_strand_id
1 'polypeptide(L)'
;MDVSDPAGALRRIHEVVAAARAGSADQDRLLSALAGLRVLREELAGWEPELITAARAAGTSWVALAPALGVASRQAAERRYLRLQPSNTGEKTGEARVDAERDRRAGDRAVADWARRNSAILRQLAGRVSALDGLGPAAQASVDRLGAALGDDDPATLLPPLAAARPHLAVEHAGLAAQLGEISEQADRLRRTAAGNRRAKD
;
A
#
# COMPACT_ATOMS: atom_id res chain seq x y z
N MET A 1 -14.81 16.05 18.88
CA MET A 1 -14.00 15.82 20.10
C MET A 1 -12.69 16.52 19.81
N ASP A 2 -12.58 17.75 20.28
CA ASP A 2 -11.61 18.72 19.80
C ASP A 2 -10.21 18.39 20.34
N VAL A 3 -9.34 18.04 19.39
CA VAL A 3 -7.94 18.43 19.26
C VAL A 3 -7.00 18.04 20.40
N SER A 4 -6.14 17.06 20.09
CA SER A 4 -4.82 16.91 20.70
C SER A 4 -4.24 18.29 21.02
N ASP A 5 -3.92 18.60 22.28
CA ASP A 5 -3.23 19.85 22.65
C ASP A 5 -1.72 19.64 22.47
N PRO A 6 -1.14 19.96 21.28
CA PRO A 6 0.26 19.72 21.01
C PRO A 6 1.17 20.57 21.90
N ALA A 7 0.73 21.76 22.29
CA ALA A 7 1.50 22.67 23.13
C ALA A 7 1.61 22.11 24.56
N GLY A 8 0.50 21.62 25.11
CA GLY A 8 0.50 20.92 26.39
C GLY A 8 1.26 19.60 26.35
N ALA A 9 1.13 18.83 25.26
CA ALA A 9 1.88 17.59 25.07
C ALA A 9 3.39 17.84 25.04
N LEU A 10 3.85 18.83 24.27
CA LEU A 10 5.26 19.23 24.21
C LEU A 10 5.78 19.67 25.58
N ARG A 11 5.01 20.46 26.32
CA ARG A 11 5.38 20.92 27.67
C ARG A 11 5.59 19.73 28.63
N ARG A 12 4.65 18.78 28.66
CA ARG A 12 4.77 17.56 29.49
C ARG A 12 5.99 16.71 29.10
N ILE A 13 6.24 16.52 27.80
CA ILE A 13 7.42 15.79 27.32
C ILE A 13 8.70 16.52 27.76
N HIS A 14 8.74 17.84 27.65
CA HIS A 14 9.88 18.66 28.05
C HIS A 14 10.20 18.51 29.55
N GLU A 15 9.19 18.54 30.40
CA GLU A 15 9.32 18.30 31.85
C GLU A 15 9.90 16.91 32.16
N VAL A 16 9.43 15.87 31.46
CA VAL A 16 9.96 14.50 31.63
C VAL A 16 11.40 14.40 31.15
N VAL A 17 11.76 15.05 30.04
CA VAL A 17 13.16 15.10 29.57
C VAL A 17 14.07 15.81 30.58
N ALA A 18 13.59 16.89 31.21
CA ALA A 18 14.33 17.57 32.27
C ALA A 18 14.56 16.66 33.49
N ALA A 19 13.51 15.96 33.95
CA ALA A 19 13.63 14.97 35.02
C ALA A 19 14.56 13.81 34.66
N ALA A 20 14.54 13.34 33.40
CA ALA A 20 15.41 12.27 32.93
C ALA A 20 16.88 12.69 32.94
N ARG A 21 17.19 13.93 32.53
CA ARG A 21 18.54 14.51 32.59
C ARG A 21 19.03 14.69 34.03
N ALA A 22 18.13 14.96 34.97
CA ALA A 22 18.42 15.04 36.39
C ALA A 22 18.49 13.67 37.10
N GLY A 23 18.26 12.56 36.38
CA GLY A 23 18.26 11.21 36.95
C GLY A 23 17.05 10.93 37.86
N SER A 24 15.99 11.73 37.78
CA SER A 24 14.82 11.66 38.67
C SER A 24 13.52 11.29 37.94
N ALA A 25 13.60 10.87 36.68
CA ALA A 25 12.44 10.40 35.92
C ALA A 25 12.12 8.94 36.24
N ASP A 26 10.87 8.69 36.57
CA ASP A 26 10.32 7.35 36.74
C ASP A 26 10.01 6.68 35.38
N GLN A 27 10.05 5.35 35.34
CA GLN A 27 9.88 4.53 34.14
C GLN A 27 8.54 4.79 33.44
N ASP A 28 7.43 4.89 34.19
CA ASP A 28 6.11 5.09 33.60
C ASP A 28 5.99 6.48 32.94
N ARG A 29 6.64 7.49 33.53
CA ARG A 29 6.72 8.84 32.95
C ARG A 29 7.52 8.84 31.66
N LEU A 30 8.61 8.08 31.59
CA LEU A 30 9.43 7.95 30.38
C LEU A 30 8.64 7.29 29.24
N LEU A 31 7.98 6.17 29.52
CA LEU A 31 7.15 5.48 28.52
C LEU A 31 6.00 6.37 28.02
N SER A 32 5.33 7.07 28.93
CA SER A 32 4.28 8.04 28.58
C SER A 32 4.80 9.19 27.73
N ALA A 33 5.98 9.72 28.04
CA ALA A 33 6.60 10.78 27.24
C ALA A 33 7.02 10.29 25.84
N LEU A 34 7.50 9.06 25.70
CA LEU A 34 7.82 8.46 24.41
C LEU A 34 6.58 8.25 23.54
N ALA A 35 5.48 7.76 24.13
CA ALA A 35 4.19 7.63 23.44
C ALA A 35 3.66 9.00 22.99
N GLY A 36 3.68 10.00 23.88
CA GLY A 36 3.28 11.36 23.55
C GLY A 36 4.16 11.99 22.46
N LEU A 37 5.47 11.73 22.48
CA LEU A 37 6.40 12.22 21.47
C LEU A 37 6.15 11.60 20.09
N ARG A 38 5.75 10.33 20.02
CA ARG A 38 5.32 9.70 18.76
C ARG A 38 4.10 10.42 18.19
N VAL A 39 3.05 10.58 18.98
CA VAL A 39 1.82 11.27 18.54
C VAL A 39 2.11 12.71 18.10
N LEU A 40 2.92 13.45 18.87
CA LEU A 40 3.31 14.81 18.51
C LEU A 40 4.08 14.87 17.18
N ARG A 41 4.96 13.89 16.89
CA ARG A 41 5.65 13.82 15.59
C ARG A 41 4.69 13.54 14.44
N GLU A 42 3.67 12.70 14.64
CA GLU A 42 2.64 12.43 13.64
C GLU A 42 1.84 13.71 13.32
N GLU A 43 1.44 14.47 14.34
CA GLU A 43 0.77 15.78 14.17
C GLU A 43 1.66 16.80 13.44
N LEU A 44 2.90 16.99 13.90
CA LEU A 44 3.85 17.91 13.26
C LEU A 44 4.15 17.53 11.80
N ALA A 45 4.23 16.24 11.50
CA ALA A 45 4.41 15.75 10.12
C ALA A 45 3.20 16.07 9.23
N GLY A 46 1.99 16.14 9.80
CA GLY A 46 0.77 16.57 9.11
C GLY A 46 0.75 18.06 8.78
N TRP A 47 1.29 18.91 9.65
CA TRP A 47 1.30 20.37 9.43
C TRP A 47 2.26 20.80 8.32
N GLU A 48 3.37 20.09 8.11
CA GLU A 48 4.36 20.45 7.09
C GLU A 48 3.76 20.55 5.67
N PRO A 49 3.06 19.52 5.11
CA PRO A 49 2.41 19.63 3.81
C PRO A 49 1.27 20.67 3.78
N GLU A 50 0.54 20.89 4.87
CA GLU A 50 -0.50 21.94 4.95
C GLU A 50 0.12 23.33 4.81
N LEU A 51 1.20 23.61 5.55
CA LEU A 51 1.93 24.86 5.48
C LEU A 51 2.56 25.09 4.10
N ILE A 52 3.13 24.05 3.48
CA ILE A 52 3.66 24.14 2.11
C ILE A 52 2.53 24.46 1.12
N THR A 53 1.37 23.79 1.25
CA THR A 53 0.21 24.01 0.38
C THR A 53 -0.29 25.45 0.50
N ALA A 54 -0.45 25.95 1.73
CA ALA A 54 -0.88 27.32 1.99
C ALA A 54 0.14 28.35 1.43
N ALA A 55 1.44 28.12 1.63
CA ALA A 55 2.48 28.99 1.09
C ALA A 55 2.47 29.01 -0.45
N ARG A 56 2.24 27.86 -1.10
CA ARG A 56 2.09 27.76 -2.57
C ARG A 56 0.85 28.48 -3.06
N ALA A 57 -0.29 28.36 -2.36
CA ALA A 57 -1.52 29.09 -2.67
C ALA A 57 -1.34 30.62 -2.53
N ALA A 58 -0.51 31.06 -1.59
CA ALA A 58 -0.11 32.47 -1.43
C ALA A 58 0.96 32.95 -2.45
N GLY A 59 1.36 32.10 -3.41
CA GLY A 59 2.30 32.47 -4.48
C GLY A 59 3.79 32.24 -4.17
N THR A 60 4.14 31.65 -3.04
CA THR A 60 5.55 31.38 -2.67
C THR A 60 6.18 30.40 -3.66
N SER A 61 7.31 30.75 -4.28
CA SER A 61 7.99 29.85 -5.22
C SER A 61 8.72 28.69 -4.50
N TRP A 62 8.93 27.57 -5.20
CA TRP A 62 9.75 26.46 -4.69
C TRP A 62 11.19 26.85 -4.36
N VAL A 63 11.72 27.89 -5.02
CA VAL A 63 13.05 28.43 -4.73
C VAL A 63 13.05 29.14 -3.36
N ALA A 64 11.99 29.91 -3.07
CA ALA A 64 11.82 30.57 -1.78
C ALA A 64 11.51 29.57 -0.64
N LEU A 65 10.84 28.45 -0.94
CA LEU A 65 10.56 27.40 0.05
C LEU A 65 11.78 26.56 0.42
N ALA A 66 12.74 26.38 -0.49
CA ALA A 66 13.86 25.46 -0.28
C ALA A 66 14.68 25.76 1.01
N PRO A 67 15.07 27.02 1.30
CA PRO A 67 15.75 27.35 2.55
C PRO A 67 14.90 27.05 3.80
N ALA A 68 13.60 27.36 3.77
CA ALA A 68 12.70 27.13 4.90
C ALA A 68 12.50 25.63 5.21
N LEU A 69 12.58 24.78 4.18
CA LEU A 69 12.51 23.32 4.32
C LEU A 69 13.86 22.66 4.61
N GLY A 70 14.93 23.44 4.74
CA GLY A 70 16.29 22.96 5.00
C GLY A 70 16.89 22.16 3.84
N VAL A 71 16.50 22.44 2.59
CA VAL A 71 16.99 21.74 1.40
C VAL A 71 17.72 22.67 0.44
N ALA A 72 18.74 22.13 -0.23
CA ALA A 72 19.65 22.94 -1.04
C ALA A 72 19.09 23.42 -2.39
N SER A 73 17.95 22.87 -2.85
CA SER A 73 17.43 23.19 -4.19
C SER A 73 15.92 23.17 -4.29
N ARG A 74 15.42 23.88 -5.31
CA ARG A 74 14.01 23.87 -5.74
C ARG A 74 13.47 22.44 -5.91
N GLN A 75 14.21 21.59 -6.64
CA GLN A 75 13.79 20.22 -6.92
C GLN A 75 13.75 19.38 -5.64
N ALA A 76 14.65 19.62 -4.69
CA ALA A 76 14.64 18.93 -3.41
C ALA A 76 13.40 19.32 -2.56
N ALA A 77 12.99 20.59 -2.61
CA ALA A 77 11.78 21.09 -1.97
C ALA A 77 10.52 20.46 -2.56
N GLU A 78 10.40 20.49 -3.89
CA GLU A 78 9.28 19.90 -4.63
C GLU A 78 9.15 18.39 -4.36
N ARG A 79 10.27 17.65 -4.43
CA ARG A 79 10.30 16.21 -4.13
C ARG A 79 9.90 15.91 -2.69
N ARG A 80 10.31 16.75 -1.72
CA ARG A 80 9.91 16.61 -0.31
C ARG A 80 8.40 16.76 -0.17
N TYR A 81 7.81 17.80 -0.77
CA TYR A 81 6.36 18.00 -0.77
C TYR A 81 5.61 16.85 -1.41
N LEU A 82 6.02 16.38 -2.59
CA LEU A 82 5.37 15.24 -3.26
C LEU A 82 5.44 13.94 -2.45
N ARG A 83 6.50 13.75 -1.65
CA ARG A 83 6.60 12.64 -0.69
C ARG A 83 5.78 12.86 0.59
N LEU A 84 5.28 14.05 0.85
CA LEU A 84 4.40 14.34 2.00
C LEU A 84 2.94 14.36 1.59
N GLN A 85 2.65 14.50 0.29
CA GLN A 85 1.30 14.40 -0.23
C GLN A 85 0.74 12.98 0.00
N PRO A 86 -0.49 12.85 0.51
CA PRO A 86 -1.21 11.58 0.48
C PRO A 86 -1.30 11.13 -0.98
N SER A 87 -0.85 9.91 -1.29
CA SER A 87 -1.22 9.29 -2.55
C SER A 87 -2.75 9.15 -2.60
N ASN A 88 -3.33 8.98 -3.79
CA ASN A 88 -4.77 8.71 -3.98
C ASN A 88 -5.31 7.47 -3.19
N THR A 89 -4.46 6.78 -2.42
CA THR A 89 -4.78 5.70 -1.49
C THR A 89 -4.90 6.12 -0.02
N GLY A 90 -4.61 7.38 0.36
CA GLY A 90 -4.93 7.95 1.67
C GLY A 90 -3.92 7.75 2.82
N GLU A 91 -2.69 7.33 2.55
CA GLU A 91 -1.68 7.04 3.59
C GLU A 91 -0.89 8.29 4.03
N LYS A 92 -0.81 8.54 5.35
CA LYS A 92 -0.34 9.82 5.94
C LYS A 92 1.11 9.84 6.49
N THR A 93 1.83 8.70 6.59
CA THR A 93 3.21 8.67 7.15
C THR A 93 4.15 7.71 6.40
N GLY A 94 5.47 7.90 6.56
CA GLY A 94 6.50 7.02 5.97
C GLY A 94 6.50 5.60 6.54
N GLU A 95 6.10 5.44 7.80
CA GLU A 95 5.92 4.14 8.46
C GLU A 95 4.69 3.41 7.89
N ALA A 96 3.59 4.13 7.66
CA ALA A 96 2.41 3.57 6.99
C ALA A 96 2.72 3.05 5.58
N ARG A 97 3.65 3.68 4.83
CA ARG A 97 4.10 3.16 3.53
C ARG A 97 4.85 1.84 3.64
N VAL A 98 5.73 1.74 4.63
CA VAL A 98 6.50 0.52 4.87
C VAL A 98 5.55 -0.61 5.27
N ASP A 99 4.55 -0.31 6.09
CA ASP A 99 3.54 -1.29 6.49
C ASP A 99 2.61 -1.69 5.34
N ALA A 100 2.16 -0.74 4.52
CA ALA A 100 1.38 -1.03 3.32
C ALA A 100 2.16 -1.86 2.29
N GLU A 101 3.45 -1.57 2.11
CA GLU A 101 4.36 -2.38 1.31
C GLU A 101 4.54 -3.79 1.88
N ARG A 102 4.71 -3.91 3.20
CA ARG A 102 4.81 -5.20 3.90
C ARG A 102 3.52 -6.01 3.78
N ASP A 103 2.36 -5.36 3.91
CA ASP A 103 1.04 -5.96 3.70
C ASP A 103 0.89 -6.48 2.27
N ARG A 104 1.24 -5.67 1.27
CA ARG A 104 1.18 -6.08 -0.13
C ARG A 104 2.07 -7.29 -0.40
N ARG A 105 3.33 -7.25 0.07
CA ARG A 105 4.27 -8.38 -0.07
C ARG A 105 3.78 -9.64 0.64
N ALA A 106 3.14 -9.50 1.81
CA ALA A 106 2.55 -10.64 2.51
C ALA A 106 1.40 -11.24 1.71
N GLY A 107 0.53 -10.40 1.14
CA GLY A 107 -0.54 -10.82 0.23
C GLY A 107 -0.02 -11.51 -1.02
N ASP A 108 0.97 -10.94 -1.70
CA ASP A 108 1.55 -11.51 -2.92
C ASP A 108 2.22 -12.86 -2.66
N ARG A 109 2.95 -13.01 -1.54
CA ARG A 109 3.50 -14.30 -1.12
C ARG A 109 2.41 -15.35 -0.88
N ALA A 110 1.34 -14.98 -0.17
CA ALA A 110 0.23 -15.89 0.11
C ALA A 110 -0.47 -16.36 -1.17
N VAL A 111 -0.65 -15.46 -2.15
CA VAL A 111 -1.19 -15.82 -3.47
C VAL A 111 -0.24 -16.73 -4.23
N ALA A 112 1.06 -16.43 -4.25
CA ALA A 112 2.04 -17.27 -4.95
C ALA A 112 2.12 -18.69 -4.35
N ASP A 113 2.10 -18.81 -3.02
CA ASP A 113 2.08 -20.11 -2.32
C ASP A 113 0.79 -20.90 -2.59
N TRP A 114 -0.35 -20.20 -2.68
CA TRP A 114 -1.60 -20.84 -3.07
C TRP A 114 -1.57 -21.27 -4.54
N ALA A 115 -1.08 -20.42 -5.45
CA ALA A 115 -0.98 -20.74 -6.88
C ALA A 115 -0.08 -21.95 -7.14
N ARG A 116 1.07 -22.05 -6.44
CA ARG A 116 1.95 -23.22 -6.50
C ARG A 116 1.23 -24.51 -6.07
N ARG A 117 0.48 -24.46 -4.98
CA ARG A 117 -0.32 -25.61 -4.49
C ARG A 117 -1.49 -25.97 -5.40
N ASN A 118 -2.00 -25.02 -6.18
CA ASN A 118 -3.16 -25.20 -7.08
C ASN A 118 -2.75 -25.21 -8.57
N SER A 119 -1.47 -25.44 -8.85
CA SER A 119 -0.88 -25.24 -10.18
C SER A 119 -1.52 -26.10 -11.27
N ALA A 120 -1.89 -27.34 -10.95
CA ALA A 120 -2.58 -28.23 -11.88
C ALA A 120 -3.96 -27.67 -12.31
N ILE A 121 -4.74 -27.14 -11.37
CA ILE A 121 -6.05 -26.55 -11.63
C ILE A 121 -5.89 -25.29 -12.49
N LEU A 122 -4.93 -24.42 -12.15
CA LEU A 122 -4.66 -23.19 -12.91
C LEU A 122 -4.24 -23.49 -14.36
N ARG A 123 -3.35 -24.48 -14.55
CA ARG A 123 -2.92 -24.91 -15.90
C ARG A 123 -4.04 -25.58 -16.68
N GLN A 124 -4.88 -26.39 -16.04
CA GLN A 124 -6.05 -26.99 -16.69
C GLN A 124 -7.05 -25.93 -17.15
N LEU A 125 -7.36 -24.94 -16.31
CA LEU A 125 -8.22 -23.82 -16.69
C LEU A 125 -7.61 -23.01 -17.84
N ALA A 126 -6.31 -22.72 -17.77
CA ALA A 126 -5.61 -22.00 -18.83
C ALA A 126 -5.63 -22.77 -20.16
N GLY A 127 -5.40 -24.07 -20.14
CA GLY A 127 -5.50 -24.93 -21.33
C GLY A 127 -6.92 -24.95 -21.91
N ARG A 128 -7.95 -25.06 -21.06
CA ARG A 128 -9.36 -25.02 -21.51
C ARG A 128 -9.73 -23.69 -22.16
N VAL A 129 -9.28 -22.57 -21.60
CA VAL A 129 -9.52 -21.23 -22.18
C VAL A 129 -8.75 -21.06 -23.48
N SER A 130 -7.52 -21.61 -23.58
CA SER A 130 -6.70 -21.50 -24.78
C SER A 130 -7.19 -22.37 -25.95
N ALA A 131 -8.04 -23.36 -25.68
CA ALA A 131 -8.63 -24.24 -26.69
C ALA A 131 -10.01 -23.75 -27.19
N LEU A 132 -10.43 -22.53 -26.81
CA LEU A 132 -11.68 -21.95 -27.28
C LEU A 132 -11.50 -21.34 -28.67
N ASP A 133 -12.33 -21.77 -29.63
CA ASP A 133 -12.37 -21.25 -30.99
C ASP A 133 -13.47 -20.18 -31.15
N GLY A 134 -13.42 -19.42 -32.26
CA GLY A 134 -14.48 -18.47 -32.62
C GLY A 134 -14.49 -17.16 -31.81
N LEU A 135 -13.42 -16.89 -31.07
CA LEU A 135 -13.29 -15.72 -30.22
C LEU A 135 -13.09 -14.43 -31.04
N GLY A 136 -13.75 -13.34 -30.60
CA GLY A 136 -13.50 -12.00 -31.17
C GLY A 136 -12.07 -11.50 -30.91
N PRO A 137 -11.58 -10.47 -31.63
CA PRO A 137 -10.18 -10.04 -31.57
C PRO A 137 -9.67 -9.66 -30.17
N ALA A 138 -10.51 -9.07 -29.32
CA ALA A 138 -10.16 -8.73 -27.95
C ALA A 138 -10.01 -9.97 -27.04
N ALA A 139 -10.80 -11.00 -27.30
CA ALA A 139 -10.73 -12.28 -26.59
C ALA A 139 -9.50 -13.08 -27.03
N GLN A 140 -9.16 -13.04 -28.33
CA GLN A 140 -7.93 -13.65 -28.86
C GLN A 140 -6.66 -13.08 -28.20
N ALA A 141 -6.55 -11.76 -28.07
CA ALA A 141 -5.41 -11.14 -27.39
C ALA A 141 -5.27 -11.56 -25.92
N SER A 142 -6.37 -11.90 -25.26
CA SER A 142 -6.37 -12.42 -23.89
C SER A 142 -5.99 -13.90 -23.83
N VAL A 143 -6.38 -14.70 -24.84
CA VAL A 143 -5.91 -16.08 -25.02
C VAL A 143 -4.41 -16.15 -25.33
N ASP A 144 -3.90 -15.29 -26.20
CA ASP A 144 -2.46 -15.27 -26.55
C ASP A 144 -1.59 -14.97 -25.31
N ARG A 145 -2.02 -14.02 -24.48
CA ARG A 145 -1.38 -13.72 -23.19
C ARG A 145 -1.41 -14.91 -22.23
N LEU A 146 -2.48 -15.71 -22.27
CA LEU A 146 -2.61 -16.92 -21.46
C LEU A 146 -1.70 -18.05 -21.96
N GLY A 147 -1.57 -18.19 -23.28
CA GLY A 147 -0.63 -19.10 -23.93
C GLY A 147 0.83 -18.78 -23.57
N ALA A 148 1.21 -17.49 -23.55
CA ALA A 148 2.52 -17.07 -23.09
C ALA A 148 2.77 -17.43 -21.60
N ALA A 149 1.79 -17.19 -20.73
CA ALA A 149 1.90 -17.49 -19.30
C ALA A 149 1.91 -19.01 -18.99
N LEU A 150 1.31 -19.85 -19.86
CA LEU A 150 1.40 -21.30 -19.75
C LEU A 150 2.83 -21.83 -19.92
N GLY A 151 3.69 -21.10 -20.62
CA GLY A 151 5.10 -21.41 -20.78
C GLY A 151 5.99 -20.97 -19.62
N ASP A 152 5.45 -20.27 -18.62
CA ASP A 152 6.20 -19.81 -17.45
C ASP A 152 6.25 -20.88 -16.33
N ASP A 153 7.35 -20.89 -15.58
CA ASP A 153 7.58 -21.82 -14.48
C ASP A 153 6.70 -21.50 -13.26
N ASP A 154 6.40 -20.22 -13.02
CA ASP A 154 5.60 -19.79 -11.86
C ASP A 154 4.10 -19.78 -12.18
N PRO A 155 3.28 -20.68 -11.59
CA PRO A 155 1.84 -20.71 -11.83
C PRO A 155 1.10 -19.46 -11.35
N ALA A 156 1.71 -18.60 -10.52
CA ALA A 156 1.09 -17.32 -10.15
C ALA A 156 0.92 -16.37 -11.35
N THR A 157 1.76 -16.51 -12.38
CA THR A 157 1.70 -15.71 -13.62
C THR A 157 0.45 -16.00 -14.45
N LEU A 158 -0.23 -17.13 -14.23
CA LEU A 158 -1.49 -17.49 -14.88
C LEU A 158 -2.68 -16.68 -14.36
N LEU A 159 -2.61 -16.13 -13.14
CA LEU A 159 -3.76 -15.46 -12.51
C LEU A 159 -4.19 -14.18 -13.25
N PRO A 160 -3.28 -13.24 -13.61
CA PRO A 160 -3.67 -12.05 -14.37
C PRO A 160 -4.33 -12.35 -15.74
N PRO A 161 -3.78 -13.21 -16.62
CA PRO A 161 -4.42 -13.50 -17.90
C PRO A 161 -5.73 -14.28 -17.74
N LEU A 162 -5.86 -15.18 -16.75
CA LEU A 162 -7.14 -15.85 -16.45
C LEU A 162 -8.22 -14.84 -16.02
N ALA A 163 -7.88 -13.89 -15.15
CA ALA A 163 -8.83 -12.84 -14.75
C ALA A 163 -9.22 -11.94 -15.94
N ALA A 164 -8.27 -11.61 -16.81
CA ALA A 164 -8.50 -10.81 -18.01
C ALA A 164 -9.36 -11.52 -19.08
N ALA A 165 -9.35 -12.85 -19.12
CA ALA A 165 -10.18 -13.62 -20.05
C ALA A 165 -11.66 -13.64 -19.64
N ARG A 166 -11.98 -13.52 -18.33
CA ARG A 166 -13.35 -13.68 -17.78
C ARG A 166 -14.43 -12.85 -18.50
N PRO A 167 -14.27 -11.55 -18.78
CA PRO A 167 -15.32 -10.74 -19.42
C PRO A 167 -15.68 -11.24 -20.83
N HIS A 168 -14.74 -11.87 -21.52
CA HIS A 168 -14.93 -12.38 -22.87
C HIS A 168 -15.67 -13.72 -22.91
N LEU A 169 -15.71 -14.44 -21.78
CA LEU A 169 -16.33 -15.76 -21.66
C LEU A 169 -17.77 -15.70 -21.14
N ALA A 170 -18.21 -14.55 -20.61
CA ALA A 170 -19.46 -14.45 -19.87
C ALA A 170 -20.72 -14.73 -20.71
N VAL A 171 -20.68 -14.48 -22.02
CA VAL A 171 -21.82 -14.63 -22.92
C VAL A 171 -21.99 -16.08 -23.37
N GLU A 172 -20.93 -16.71 -23.87
CA GLU A 172 -21.00 -18.04 -24.51
C GLU A 172 -20.51 -19.17 -23.58
N HIS A 173 -19.72 -18.85 -22.56
CA HIS A 173 -19.07 -19.80 -21.66
C HIS A 173 -19.24 -19.42 -20.18
N ALA A 174 -20.48 -19.10 -19.79
CA ALA A 174 -20.81 -18.60 -18.45
C ALA A 174 -20.27 -19.47 -17.29
N GLY A 175 -20.31 -20.80 -17.43
CA GLY A 175 -19.76 -21.72 -16.42
C GLY A 175 -18.24 -21.61 -16.26
N LEU A 176 -17.50 -21.39 -17.35
CA LEU A 176 -16.06 -21.16 -17.29
C LEU A 176 -15.74 -19.78 -16.73
N ALA A 177 -16.50 -18.76 -17.12
CA ALA A 177 -16.38 -17.41 -16.57
C ALA A 177 -16.63 -17.37 -15.04
N ALA A 178 -17.55 -18.19 -14.53
CA ALA A 178 -17.80 -18.34 -13.10
C ALA A 178 -16.58 -18.96 -12.38
N GLN A 179 -16.03 -20.05 -12.92
CA GLN A 179 -14.82 -20.69 -12.38
C GLN A 179 -13.62 -19.74 -12.31
N LEU A 180 -13.40 -18.91 -13.35
CA LEU A 180 -12.35 -17.89 -13.33
C LEU A 180 -12.63 -16.78 -12.30
N GLY A 181 -13.91 -16.46 -12.08
CA GLY A 181 -14.36 -15.55 -11.03
C GLY A 181 -14.00 -16.07 -9.63
N GLU A 182 -14.32 -17.32 -9.34
CA GLU A 182 -14.02 -17.97 -8.04
C GLU A 182 -12.51 -17.96 -7.74
N ILE A 183 -11.68 -18.23 -8.74
CA ILE A 183 -10.21 -18.18 -8.64
C ILE A 183 -9.72 -16.76 -8.32
N SER A 184 -10.26 -15.75 -9.01
CA SER A 184 -9.90 -14.35 -8.80
C SER A 184 -10.29 -13.88 -7.40
N GLU A 185 -11.51 -14.22 -6.96
CA GLU A 185 -11.99 -13.91 -5.62
C GLU A 185 -11.18 -14.63 -4.53
N GLN A 186 -10.77 -15.87 -4.77
CA GLN A 186 -9.92 -16.61 -3.85
C GLN A 186 -8.55 -15.95 -3.69
N ALA A 187 -7.93 -15.51 -4.79
CA ALA A 187 -6.67 -14.77 -4.74
C ALA A 187 -6.83 -13.46 -3.95
N ASP A 188 -7.92 -12.72 -4.17
CA ASP A 188 -8.18 -11.47 -3.46
C ASP A 188 -8.48 -11.67 -1.97
N ARG A 189 -9.21 -12.74 -1.61
CA ARG A 189 -9.42 -13.13 -0.21
C ARG A 189 -8.08 -13.43 0.46
N LEU A 190 -7.19 -14.19 -0.19
CA LEU A 190 -5.87 -14.51 0.34
C LEU A 190 -5.01 -13.27 0.58
N ARG A 191 -5.01 -12.30 -0.35
CA ARG A 191 -4.31 -11.02 -0.17
C ARG A 191 -4.81 -10.27 1.07
N ARG A 192 -6.13 -10.15 1.23
CA ARG A 192 -6.75 -9.46 2.37
C ARG A 192 -6.48 -10.18 3.69
N THR A 193 -6.62 -11.50 3.73
CA THR A 193 -6.37 -12.30 4.94
C THR A 193 -4.90 -12.25 5.36
N ALA A 194 -3.96 -12.32 4.42
CA ALA A 194 -2.53 -12.22 4.74
C ALA A 194 -2.15 -10.85 5.31
N ALA A 195 -2.67 -9.76 4.72
CA ALA A 195 -2.50 -8.41 5.26
C ALA A 195 -3.19 -8.21 6.63
N GLY A 196 -4.34 -8.86 6.85
CA GLY A 196 -5.02 -8.86 8.15
C GLY A 196 -4.24 -9.60 9.23
N ASN A 197 -3.77 -10.82 8.93
CA ASN A 197 -3.01 -11.66 9.87
C ASN A 197 -1.66 -11.05 10.25
N ARG A 198 -0.99 -10.36 9.33
CA ARG A 198 0.24 -9.62 9.65
C ARG A 198 -0.06 -8.48 10.62
N ARG A 199 -1.09 -7.66 10.34
CA ARG A 199 -1.51 -6.57 11.24
C ARG A 199 -1.93 -7.03 12.62
N ALA A 200 -2.45 -8.25 12.76
CA ALA A 200 -2.81 -8.82 14.06
C ALA A 200 -1.62 -9.39 14.85
N LYS A 201 -0.46 -9.57 14.21
CA LYS A 201 0.76 -10.13 14.83
C LYS A 201 1.74 -9.04 15.30
N ASP A 202 1.61 -7.83 14.75
CA ASP A 202 2.38 -6.65 15.13
C ASP A 202 1.64 -5.84 16.22
#